data_AF-A0A3C0PDN1-F1
#
_entry.id   AF-A0A3C0PDN1-F1
#
_cell.length_a   1.000
_cell.length_b   1.000
_cell.length_c   1.000
_cell.angle_alpha   90.00
_cell.angle_beta   90.00
_cell.angle_gamma   90.00
#
_symmetry.space_group_name_H-M   'P 1'
#
loop_
_entity.id
_entity.type
_entity.pdbx_description
1 polymer ?
#
loop_
_entity_poly.entity_id
_entity_poly.type
_entity_poly.pdbx_seq_one_letter_code
_entity_poly.pdbx_strand_id
1 'polypeptide(L)'
;VKLDKIFSFANNCDELNAAVSVAHFNGYSPFSNFEKGVRKLSCICPVCGSVNVHGYIFDDNDYDWKWDDDYRFPSAFLKGTPDSLDIFGLMPIVCTDCFMCSIEAADFNLYKKNGEQLKSELTDDAVFLLSKAMPARKKMMELDVIIGEDFFLHPRRKITVYSSYLLAESCVRTVANKKPDFPYKIGYLNYIISKYAPSDKKKFFIDNCRTWLTQVINEKERYNLNQLSKAYYILILAAVSLNKEKEASILHSGFSDFIETLPPFVKSFETGINSPGFWFSHAGTLLEKQMTSAAG
;
A
#
# COMPACT_ATOMS: atom_id res chain seq x y z
N VAL A 1 -8.74 17.08 11.61
CA VAL A 1 -8.98 17.00 13.07
C VAL A 1 -7.71 17.45 13.78
N LYS A 2 -7.76 18.33 14.80
CA LYS A 2 -6.55 18.69 15.57
C LYS A 2 -6.07 17.46 16.33
N LEU A 3 -4.85 16.98 16.02
CA LEU A 3 -4.22 15.80 16.61
C LEU A 3 -4.23 15.84 18.15
N ASP A 4 -4.10 17.04 18.73
CA ASP A 4 -4.12 17.32 20.16
C ASP A 4 -5.40 16.82 20.87
N LYS A 5 -6.53 16.73 20.17
CA LYS A 5 -7.79 16.17 20.70
C LYS A 5 -7.91 14.65 20.55
N ILE A 6 -7.10 14.02 19.70
CA ILE A 6 -7.13 12.57 19.50
C ILE A 6 -6.22 11.87 20.54
N PHE A 7 -5.09 12.50 20.88
CA PHE A 7 -4.18 12.01 21.92
C PHE A 7 -4.78 12.02 23.33
N SER A 8 -5.83 12.81 23.59
CA SER A 8 -6.47 12.88 24.92
C SER A 8 -7.48 11.76 25.21
N PHE A 9 -7.79 10.90 24.23
CA PHE A 9 -8.83 9.85 24.36
C PHE A 9 -8.33 8.42 24.14
N ALA A 10 -7.21 8.23 23.44
CA ALA A 10 -6.67 6.90 23.20
C ALA A 10 -5.79 6.46 24.39
N ASN A 11 -6.17 5.36 25.04
CA ASN A 11 -5.38 4.75 26.11
C ASN A 11 -4.15 4.01 25.58
N ASN A 12 -4.10 3.74 24.27
CA ASN A 12 -2.99 3.06 23.59
C ASN A 12 -2.93 3.39 22.09
N CYS A 13 -1.85 2.97 21.42
CA CYS A 13 -1.63 3.21 20.00
C CYS A 13 -2.55 2.41 19.06
N ASP A 14 -3.14 1.29 19.50
CA ASP A 14 -4.13 0.57 18.70
C ASP A 14 -5.44 1.33 18.68
N GLU A 15 -5.88 1.92 19.80
CA GLU A 15 -7.01 2.84 19.81
C GLU A 15 -6.74 4.07 18.94
N LEU A 16 -5.49 4.57 18.92
CA LEU A 16 -5.11 5.68 18.05
C LEU A 16 -5.05 5.27 16.57
N ASN A 17 -4.43 4.16 16.23
CA ASN A 17 -4.30 3.65 14.85
C ASN A 17 -5.65 3.15 14.33
N ALA A 18 -6.44 2.49 15.17
CA ALA A 18 -7.82 2.14 14.89
C ALA A 18 -8.65 3.41 14.75
N ALA A 19 -8.53 4.42 15.62
CA ALA A 19 -9.25 5.68 15.46
C ALA A 19 -8.82 6.45 14.21
N VAL A 20 -7.54 6.41 13.83
CA VAL A 20 -7.03 7.02 12.59
C VAL A 20 -7.54 6.25 11.37
N SER A 21 -7.49 4.91 11.40
CA SER A 21 -7.99 4.06 10.32
C SER A 21 -9.51 4.20 10.17
N VAL A 22 -10.26 4.17 11.28
CA VAL A 22 -11.70 4.44 11.35
C VAL A 22 -12.00 5.87 10.89
N ALA A 23 -11.23 6.88 11.28
CA ALA A 23 -11.45 8.25 10.83
C ALA A 23 -11.19 8.40 9.33
N HIS A 24 -10.15 7.75 8.81
CA HIS A 24 -9.84 7.71 7.39
C HIS A 24 -10.95 7.00 6.60
N PHE A 25 -11.35 5.80 7.04
CA PHE A 25 -12.46 5.05 6.48
C PHE A 25 -13.78 5.85 6.54
N ASN A 26 -14.13 6.43 7.68
CA ASN A 26 -15.34 7.25 7.86
C ASN A 26 -15.31 8.53 7.04
N GLY A 27 -14.13 9.06 6.71
CA GLY A 27 -13.98 10.18 5.79
C GLY A 27 -14.46 9.84 4.37
N TYR A 28 -14.29 8.59 3.94
CA TYR A 28 -14.62 8.14 2.58
C TYR A 28 -15.88 7.28 2.49
N SER A 29 -16.27 6.62 3.57
CA SER A 29 -17.45 5.73 3.65
C SER A 29 -18.74 6.40 3.15
N PRO A 30 -19.02 7.69 3.46
CA PRO A 30 -20.17 8.40 2.90
C PRO A 30 -20.18 8.56 1.37
N PHE A 31 -19.04 8.37 0.71
CA PHE A 31 -18.87 8.44 -0.76
C PHE A 31 -18.82 7.05 -1.42
N SER A 32 -19.14 6.00 -0.66
CA SER A 32 -19.11 4.62 -1.12
C SER A 32 -20.50 3.98 -1.17
N ASN A 33 -20.66 2.97 -2.02
CA ASN A 33 -21.83 2.09 -2.05
C ASN A 33 -21.37 0.65 -1.81
N PHE A 34 -22.14 -0.10 -1.03
CA PHE A 34 -21.87 -1.51 -0.82
C PHE A 34 -22.32 -2.32 -2.04
N GLU A 35 -21.37 -2.98 -2.71
CA GLU A 35 -21.60 -3.76 -3.93
C GLU A 35 -20.76 -5.04 -3.86
N LYS A 36 -21.39 -6.22 -4.01
CA LYS A 36 -20.70 -7.53 -4.05
C LYS A 36 -19.73 -7.76 -2.88
N GLY A 37 -20.12 -7.40 -1.65
CA GLY A 37 -19.31 -7.63 -0.45
C GLY A 37 -18.23 -6.59 -0.19
N VAL A 38 -18.06 -5.58 -1.06
CA VAL A 38 -17.05 -4.53 -0.91
C VAL A 38 -17.69 -3.14 -1.01
N ARG A 39 -17.03 -2.12 -0.44
CA ARG A 39 -17.47 -0.72 -0.55
C ARG A 39 -16.80 -0.05 -1.73
N LYS A 40 -17.56 0.19 -2.80
CA LYS A 40 -17.11 0.83 -4.03
C LYS A 40 -17.23 2.34 -3.92
N LEU A 41 -16.16 3.07 -4.23
CA LEU A 41 -16.15 4.53 -4.22
C LEU A 41 -16.83 5.12 -5.47
N SER A 42 -17.47 6.27 -5.28
CA SER A 42 -17.97 7.13 -6.38
C SER A 42 -16.93 8.21 -6.66
N CYS A 43 -16.11 8.01 -7.68
CA CYS A 43 -14.93 8.84 -7.97
C CYS A 43 -15.05 9.59 -9.31
N ILE A 44 -14.47 10.78 -9.38
CA ILE A 44 -14.16 11.52 -10.62
C ILE A 44 -12.65 11.69 -10.71
N CYS A 45 -12.09 11.35 -11.86
CA CYS A 45 -10.66 11.50 -12.12
C CYS A 45 -10.29 12.99 -12.20
N PRO A 46 -9.39 13.51 -11.35
CA PRO A 46 -9.02 14.92 -11.39
C PRO A 46 -8.19 15.28 -12.63
N VAL A 47 -7.62 14.29 -13.33
CA VAL A 47 -6.76 14.50 -14.50
C VAL A 47 -7.55 14.70 -15.79
N CYS A 48 -8.64 13.95 -15.97
CA CYS A 48 -9.41 13.96 -17.22
C CYS A 48 -10.90 14.23 -17.03
N GLY A 49 -11.38 14.37 -15.80
CA GLY A 49 -12.80 14.59 -15.48
C GLY A 49 -13.70 13.36 -15.63
N SER A 50 -13.14 12.20 -15.99
CA SER A 50 -13.92 10.97 -16.17
C SER A 50 -14.58 10.49 -14.87
N VAL A 51 -15.81 9.98 -14.99
CA VAL A 51 -16.53 9.24 -13.95
C VAL A 51 -16.27 7.72 -14.00
N ASN A 52 -15.54 7.25 -15.03
CA ASN A 52 -15.19 5.84 -15.20
C ASN A 52 -13.99 5.49 -14.33
N VAL A 53 -14.20 5.56 -13.01
CA VAL A 53 -13.17 5.30 -12.01
C VAL A 53 -13.61 4.15 -11.12
N HIS A 54 -12.73 3.17 -10.95
CA HIS A 54 -12.99 1.97 -10.18
C HIS A 54 -12.08 1.92 -8.96
N GLY A 55 -12.65 2.15 -7.78
CA GLY A 55 -11.96 2.15 -6.50
C GLY A 55 -12.81 1.54 -5.39
N TYR A 56 -12.13 1.01 -4.38
CA TYR A 56 -12.74 0.37 -3.22
C TYR A 56 -12.10 0.92 -1.94
N ILE A 57 -12.88 0.94 -0.87
CA ILE A 57 -12.38 1.22 0.49
C ILE A 57 -12.68 0.05 1.41
N PHE A 58 -11.85 -0.08 2.42
CA PHE A 58 -11.94 -1.09 3.46
C PHE A 58 -11.62 -0.45 4.80
N ASP A 59 -12.25 -0.94 5.85
CA ASP A 59 -11.85 -0.63 7.21
C ASP A 59 -10.86 -1.71 7.65
N ASP A 60 -9.61 -1.35 7.93
CA ASP A 60 -8.60 -2.32 8.37
C ASP A 60 -9.02 -3.06 9.65
N ASN A 61 -9.94 -2.48 10.44
CA ASN A 61 -10.43 -3.05 11.68
C ASN A 61 -11.49 -4.14 11.47
N ASP A 62 -12.04 -4.29 10.27
CA ASP A 62 -12.95 -5.40 9.93
C ASP A 62 -12.19 -6.72 9.74
N TYR A 63 -10.85 -6.68 9.70
CA TYR A 63 -10.00 -7.81 9.37
C TYR A 63 -9.05 -8.20 10.51
N ASP A 64 -8.82 -9.50 10.63
CA ASP A 64 -7.69 -10.07 11.34
C ASP A 64 -6.53 -10.26 10.35
N TRP A 65 -5.42 -9.59 10.60
CA TRP A 65 -4.22 -9.67 9.77
C TRP A 65 -3.31 -10.79 10.26
N LYS A 66 -2.90 -11.67 9.36
CA LYS A 66 -2.03 -12.80 9.66
C LYS A 66 -0.96 -12.95 8.59
N TRP A 67 0.15 -13.56 8.96
CA TRP A 67 1.17 -13.97 8.00
C TRP A 67 0.80 -15.34 7.45
N ASP A 68 0.71 -15.43 6.12
CA ASP A 68 0.48 -16.70 5.42
C ASP A 68 1.77 -17.55 5.41
N ASP A 69 1.68 -18.82 5.02
CA ASP A 69 2.78 -19.79 5.04
C ASP A 69 3.94 -19.44 4.11
N ASP A 70 3.73 -18.55 3.13
CA ASP A 70 4.79 -18.04 2.26
C ASP A 70 5.54 -16.86 2.92
N TYR A 71 4.99 -16.30 4.02
CA TYR A 71 5.58 -15.31 4.92
C TYR A 71 6.04 -13.99 4.31
N ARG A 72 5.74 -13.73 3.03
CA ARG A 72 6.21 -12.53 2.29
C ARG A 72 5.21 -11.39 2.28
N PHE A 73 3.92 -11.69 2.43
CA PHE A 73 2.82 -10.74 2.37
C PHE A 73 1.82 -11.10 3.47
N PRO A 74 1.26 -10.12 4.18
CA PRO A 74 0.19 -10.39 5.13
C PRO A 74 -1.12 -10.71 4.38
N SER A 75 -1.94 -11.54 4.99
CA SER A 75 -3.27 -11.93 4.53
C SER A 75 -4.32 -11.36 5.48
N ALA A 76 -5.38 -10.80 4.92
CA ALA A 76 -6.51 -10.28 5.67
C ALA A 76 -7.64 -11.32 5.71
N PHE A 77 -8.12 -11.63 6.91
CA PHE A 77 -9.27 -12.51 7.14
C PHE A 77 -10.40 -11.68 7.72
N LEU A 78 -11.59 -11.75 7.13
CA LEU A 78 -12.74 -11.02 7.66
C LEU A 78 -13.10 -11.58 9.05
N LYS A 79 -13.22 -10.70 10.06
CA LYS A 79 -13.47 -11.11 11.45
C LYS A 79 -14.70 -12.01 11.57
N GLY A 80 -14.53 -13.12 12.28
CA GLY A 80 -15.59 -14.11 12.47
C GLY A 80 -15.86 -15.01 11.26
N THR A 81 -15.01 -14.96 10.22
CA THR A 81 -15.10 -15.84 9.05
C THR A 81 -13.73 -16.48 8.75
N PRO A 82 -13.70 -17.66 8.10
CA PRO A 82 -12.46 -18.24 7.59
C PRO A 82 -12.02 -17.61 6.26
N ASP A 83 -12.82 -16.71 5.68
CA ASP A 83 -12.62 -16.21 4.33
C ASP A 83 -11.54 -15.12 4.30
N SER A 84 -10.49 -15.36 3.49
CA SER A 84 -9.45 -14.38 3.22
C SER A 84 -9.87 -13.44 2.10
N LEU A 85 -9.55 -12.15 2.23
CA LEU A 85 -9.74 -11.15 1.18
C LEU A 85 -8.39 -10.60 0.71
N ASP A 86 -8.16 -10.57 -0.60
CA ASP A 86 -6.97 -9.94 -1.17
C ASP A 86 -7.11 -8.41 -1.20
N ILE A 87 -6.94 -7.79 -0.03
CA ILE A 87 -7.05 -6.32 0.16
C ILE A 87 -6.10 -5.58 -0.78
N PHE A 88 -4.85 -6.03 -0.91
CA PHE A 88 -3.89 -5.44 -1.84
C PHE A 88 -4.40 -5.47 -3.28
N GLY A 89 -5.13 -6.51 -3.69
CA GLY A 89 -5.76 -6.56 -5.00
C GLY A 89 -6.79 -5.45 -5.25
N LEU A 90 -7.42 -4.95 -4.20
CA LEU A 90 -8.51 -3.97 -4.25
C LEU A 90 -8.06 -2.52 -4.01
N MET A 91 -6.90 -2.31 -3.37
CA MET A 91 -6.36 -0.99 -3.08
C MET A 91 -6.25 -0.05 -4.29
N PRO A 92 -5.78 -0.49 -5.49
CA PRO A 92 -5.66 0.43 -6.61
C PRO A 92 -7.01 0.99 -7.07
N ILE A 93 -7.10 2.31 -7.17
CA ILE A 93 -8.19 3.07 -7.77
C ILE A 93 -7.74 3.47 -9.17
N VAL A 94 -8.49 3.09 -10.20
CA VAL A 94 -8.08 3.26 -11.60
C VAL A 94 -9.13 4.06 -12.38
N CYS A 95 -8.70 5.12 -13.07
CA CYS A 95 -9.47 5.77 -14.12
C CYS A 95 -9.26 5.03 -15.45
N THR A 96 -10.32 4.52 -16.06
CA THR A 96 -10.21 3.71 -17.29
C THR A 96 -10.02 4.55 -18.56
N ASP A 97 -10.34 5.85 -18.52
CA ASP A 97 -10.20 6.73 -19.69
C ASP A 97 -8.76 7.25 -19.89
N CYS A 98 -8.03 7.49 -18.78
CA CYS A 98 -6.68 8.08 -18.81
C CYS A 98 -5.60 7.27 -18.08
N PHE A 99 -5.99 6.12 -17.50
CA PHE A 99 -5.15 5.22 -16.71
C PHE A 99 -4.39 5.92 -15.57
N MET A 100 -4.91 7.04 -15.07
CA MET A 100 -4.48 7.55 -13.78
C MET A 100 -4.86 6.53 -12.71
N CYS A 101 -3.89 6.17 -11.88
CA CYS A 101 -4.06 5.16 -10.86
C CYS A 101 -3.37 5.62 -9.57
N SER A 102 -4.02 5.40 -8.43
CA SER A 102 -3.43 5.59 -7.10
C SER A 102 -3.98 4.54 -6.14
N ILE A 103 -3.26 4.27 -5.06
CA ILE A 103 -3.77 3.50 -3.92
C ILE A 103 -4.40 4.41 -2.84
N GLU A 104 -4.31 5.73 -3.03
CA GLU A 104 -4.84 6.74 -2.11
C GLU A 104 -6.15 7.31 -2.66
N ALA A 105 -7.24 7.18 -1.91
CA ALA A 105 -8.54 7.75 -2.29
C ALA A 105 -8.49 9.29 -2.40
N ALA A 106 -7.63 9.93 -1.60
CA ALA A 106 -7.39 11.37 -1.62
C ALA A 106 -6.86 11.90 -2.96
N ASP A 107 -6.27 11.05 -3.81
CA ASP A 107 -5.81 11.47 -5.15
C ASP A 107 -6.96 11.56 -6.19
N PHE A 108 -8.22 11.34 -5.76
CA PHE A 108 -9.41 11.43 -6.61
C PHE A 108 -10.44 12.40 -6.02
N ASN A 109 -11.27 12.99 -6.88
CA ASN A 109 -12.47 13.69 -6.41
C ASN A 109 -13.52 12.64 -6.05
N LEU A 110 -14.09 12.68 -4.86
CA LEU A 110 -15.19 11.81 -4.45
C LEU A 110 -16.49 12.59 -4.46
N TYR A 111 -17.59 11.94 -4.82
CA TYR A 111 -18.89 12.60 -4.88
C TYR A 111 -20.02 11.74 -4.35
N LYS A 112 -21.05 12.39 -3.83
CA LYS A 112 -22.32 11.77 -3.40
C LYS A 112 -23.42 12.07 -4.41
N LYS A 113 -24.45 11.23 -4.43
CA LYS A 113 -25.66 11.45 -5.24
C LYS A 113 -26.41 12.74 -4.86
N ASN A 114 -26.25 13.24 -3.63
CA ASN A 114 -26.84 14.49 -3.16
C ASN A 114 -26.04 15.76 -3.54
N GLY A 115 -24.96 15.62 -4.31
CA GLY A 115 -24.14 16.74 -4.79
C GLY A 115 -22.96 17.13 -3.91
N GLU A 116 -22.80 16.53 -2.72
CA GLU A 116 -21.61 16.75 -1.88
C GLU A 116 -20.35 16.17 -2.55
N GLN A 117 -19.23 16.89 -2.46
CA GLN A 117 -17.96 16.49 -3.07
C GLN A 117 -16.79 16.66 -2.10
N LEU A 118 -15.90 15.66 -2.09
CA LEU A 118 -14.57 15.78 -1.52
C LEU A 118 -13.59 15.97 -2.68
N LYS A 119 -12.87 17.10 -2.70
CA LYS A 119 -11.90 17.39 -3.75
C LYS A 119 -10.60 16.59 -3.53
N SER A 120 -9.99 16.21 -4.65
CA SER A 120 -8.66 15.60 -4.70
C SER A 120 -7.61 16.49 -4.02
N GLU A 121 -6.67 15.87 -3.31
CA GLU A 121 -5.50 16.53 -2.71
C GLU A 121 -4.33 16.71 -3.70
N LEU A 122 -4.43 16.18 -4.92
CA LEU A 122 -3.45 16.48 -5.97
C LEU A 122 -3.42 17.98 -6.27
N THR A 123 -2.21 18.52 -6.31
CA THR A 123 -1.96 19.90 -6.74
C THR A 123 -2.17 20.06 -8.24
N ASP A 124 -2.45 21.28 -8.71
CA ASP A 124 -2.62 21.58 -10.14
C ASP A 124 -1.38 21.18 -10.96
N ASP A 125 -0.18 21.39 -10.41
CA ASP A 125 1.08 20.91 -10.98
C ASP A 125 1.10 19.38 -11.16
N ALA A 126 0.68 18.63 -10.15
CA ALA A 126 0.63 17.17 -10.21
C ALA A 126 -0.40 16.70 -11.25
N VAL A 127 -1.57 17.33 -11.28
CA VAL A 127 -2.61 17.09 -12.29
C VAL A 127 -2.09 17.35 -13.71
N PHE A 128 -1.37 18.46 -13.91
CA PHE A 128 -0.76 18.79 -15.19
C PHE A 128 0.28 17.75 -15.63
N LEU A 129 1.20 17.35 -14.74
CA LEU A 129 2.21 16.33 -15.04
C LEU A 129 1.56 14.98 -15.38
N LEU A 130 0.56 14.56 -14.61
CA LEU A 130 -0.18 13.32 -14.86
C LEU A 130 -0.97 13.39 -16.17
N SER A 131 -1.47 14.55 -16.57
CA SER A 131 -2.13 14.75 -17.86
C SER A 131 -1.15 14.60 -19.01
N LYS A 132 0.05 15.18 -18.90
CA LYS A 132 1.12 15.04 -19.90
C LYS A 132 1.64 13.61 -20.03
N ALA A 133 1.67 12.84 -18.95
CA ALA A 133 2.08 11.43 -18.96
C ALA A 133 0.99 10.45 -19.45
N MET A 134 -0.23 10.93 -19.73
CA MET A 134 -1.36 10.09 -20.14
C MET A 134 -1.05 9.17 -21.35
N PRO A 135 -0.41 9.65 -22.45
CA PRO A 135 -0.11 8.78 -23.59
C PRO A 135 0.80 7.61 -23.24
N ALA A 136 1.77 7.82 -22.34
CA ALA A 136 2.67 6.75 -21.89
C ALA A 136 1.90 5.66 -21.12
N ARG A 137 0.97 6.05 -20.23
CA ARG A 137 0.12 5.10 -19.50
C ARG A 137 -0.83 4.33 -20.41
N LYS A 138 -1.41 4.98 -21.43
CA LYS A 138 -2.22 4.28 -22.45
C LYS A 138 -1.41 3.22 -23.17
N LYS A 139 -0.19 3.57 -23.63
CA LYS A 139 0.72 2.63 -24.26
C LYS A 139 1.12 1.46 -23.34
N MET A 140 1.32 1.69 -22.04
CA MET A 140 1.59 0.61 -21.07
C MET A 140 0.47 -0.42 -21.01
N MET A 141 -0.78 0.01 -21.24
CA MET A 141 -1.98 -0.81 -21.14
C MET A 141 -2.37 -1.49 -22.44
N GLU A 142 -1.91 -0.97 -23.59
CA GLU A 142 -2.10 -1.58 -24.91
C GLU A 142 -1.22 -2.82 -25.13
N LEU A 143 -0.17 -3.00 -24.33
CA LEU A 143 0.74 -4.13 -24.41
C LEU A 143 0.21 -5.30 -23.57
N ASP A 144 0.01 -6.45 -24.21
CA ASP A 144 -0.18 -7.77 -23.60
C ASP A 144 -1.53 -8.05 -22.91
N VAL A 145 -2.51 -7.13 -22.92
CA VAL A 145 -3.82 -7.36 -22.25
C VAL A 145 -5.00 -6.75 -23.02
N ILE A 146 -6.08 -7.52 -23.19
CA ILE A 146 -7.37 -7.00 -23.69
C ILE A 146 -8.12 -6.38 -22.52
N ILE A 147 -8.29 -5.06 -22.55
CA ILE A 147 -8.98 -4.30 -21.51
C ILE A 147 -10.43 -4.09 -21.93
N GLY A 148 -11.33 -4.86 -21.32
CA GLY A 148 -12.77 -4.59 -21.38
C GLY A 148 -13.21 -3.58 -20.32
N GLU A 149 -14.48 -3.16 -20.38
CA GLU A 149 -15.07 -2.21 -19.43
C GLU A 149 -14.97 -2.67 -17.97
N ASP A 150 -15.11 -3.97 -17.73
CA ASP A 150 -15.06 -4.55 -16.39
C ASP A 150 -13.64 -4.96 -15.93
N PHE A 151 -12.60 -4.67 -16.72
CA PHE A 151 -11.25 -5.21 -16.48
C PHE A 151 -10.72 -4.90 -15.09
N PHE A 152 -11.01 -3.70 -14.55
CA PHE A 152 -10.57 -3.23 -13.24
C PHE A 152 -11.61 -3.40 -12.12
N LEU A 153 -12.78 -3.98 -12.41
CA LEU A 153 -13.81 -4.25 -11.41
C LEU A 153 -13.47 -5.48 -10.55
N HIS A 154 -13.98 -5.48 -9.32
CA HIS A 154 -13.99 -6.64 -8.45
C HIS A 154 -14.98 -7.71 -8.98
N PRO A 155 -14.60 -8.99 -9.01
CA PRO A 155 -13.31 -9.57 -8.59
C PRO A 155 -12.19 -9.38 -9.63
N ARG A 156 -11.00 -8.96 -9.17
CA ARG A 156 -9.84 -8.70 -10.04
C ARG A 156 -9.00 -9.95 -10.23
N ARG A 157 -8.57 -10.21 -11.47
CA ARG A 157 -7.59 -11.25 -11.78
C ARG A 157 -6.18 -10.76 -11.42
N LYS A 158 -5.25 -11.69 -11.17
CA LYS A 158 -3.83 -11.39 -10.87
C LYS A 158 -3.20 -10.42 -11.89
N ILE A 159 -3.48 -10.61 -13.19
CA ILE A 159 -2.97 -9.73 -14.25
C ILE A 159 -3.53 -8.30 -14.14
N THR A 160 -4.82 -8.16 -13.82
CA THR A 160 -5.45 -6.85 -13.57
C THR A 160 -4.74 -6.14 -12.42
N VAL A 161 -4.54 -6.83 -11.30
CA VAL A 161 -3.88 -6.25 -10.13
C VAL A 161 -2.45 -5.84 -10.45
N TYR A 162 -1.69 -6.70 -11.13
CA TYR A 162 -0.35 -6.40 -11.60
C TYR A 162 -0.32 -5.13 -12.47
N SER A 163 -1.18 -5.02 -13.48
CA SER A 163 -1.25 -3.84 -14.35
C SER A 163 -1.67 -2.57 -13.59
N SER A 164 -2.63 -2.66 -12.66
CA SER A 164 -3.03 -1.53 -11.82
C SER A 164 -1.87 -1.00 -10.99
N TYR A 165 -1.06 -1.87 -10.40
CA TYR A 165 0.09 -1.43 -9.62
C TYR A 165 1.22 -0.86 -10.48
N LEU A 166 1.44 -1.36 -11.71
CA LEU A 166 2.35 -0.73 -12.66
C LEU A 166 1.89 0.70 -13.02
N LEU A 167 0.58 0.90 -13.21
CA LEU A 167 0.01 2.23 -13.43
C LEU A 167 0.19 3.14 -12.21
N ALA A 168 -0.06 2.62 -10.99
CA ALA A 168 0.10 3.37 -9.75
C ALA A 168 1.56 3.82 -9.56
N GLU A 169 2.53 2.92 -9.78
CA GLU A 169 3.95 3.24 -9.70
C GLU A 169 4.35 4.30 -10.73
N SER A 170 3.89 4.16 -11.98
CA SER A 170 4.10 5.15 -13.04
C SER A 170 3.55 6.52 -12.67
N CYS A 171 2.35 6.58 -12.07
CA CYS A 171 1.73 7.82 -11.61
C CYS A 171 2.54 8.45 -10.46
N VAL A 172 2.95 7.67 -9.46
CA VAL A 172 3.80 8.17 -8.36
C VAL A 172 5.11 8.71 -8.89
N ARG A 173 5.78 8.00 -9.80
CA ARG A 173 7.04 8.43 -10.41
C ARG A 173 6.89 9.72 -11.20
N THR A 174 5.77 9.89 -11.91
CA THR A 174 5.47 11.11 -12.66
C THR A 174 5.43 12.36 -11.77
N VAL A 175 4.99 12.20 -10.51
CA VAL A 175 4.86 13.31 -9.55
C VAL A 175 5.87 13.26 -8.40
N ALA A 176 6.91 12.42 -8.51
CA ALA A 176 7.87 12.14 -7.44
C ALA A 176 8.46 13.41 -6.82
N ASN A 177 8.87 14.37 -7.65
CA ASN A 177 9.45 15.65 -7.21
C ASN A 177 8.46 16.56 -6.45
N LYS A 178 7.19 16.18 -6.30
CA LYS A 178 6.14 16.97 -5.66
C LYS A 178 5.70 16.40 -4.30
N LYS A 179 6.03 15.14 -3.98
CA LYS A 179 5.66 14.50 -2.71
C LYS A 179 6.91 13.97 -2.00
N PRO A 180 7.28 14.44 -0.80
CA PRO A 180 8.54 14.06 -0.14
C PRO A 180 8.63 12.57 0.22
N ASP A 181 7.50 11.88 0.31
CA ASP A 181 7.41 10.45 0.64
C ASP A 181 7.48 9.53 -0.60
N PHE A 182 7.85 10.07 -1.77
CA PHE A 182 7.91 9.30 -3.02
C PHE A 182 8.85 8.09 -2.97
N PRO A 183 10.01 8.08 -2.29
CA PRO A 183 10.88 6.90 -2.26
C PRO A 183 10.17 5.73 -1.59
N TYR A 184 9.50 5.99 -0.46
CA TYR A 184 8.68 4.99 0.21
C TYR A 184 7.57 4.48 -0.70
N LYS A 185 6.80 5.38 -1.33
CA LYS A 185 5.69 4.98 -2.21
C LYS A 185 6.15 4.12 -3.38
N ILE A 186 7.22 4.51 -4.08
CA ILE A 186 7.77 3.72 -5.19
C ILE A 186 8.26 2.36 -4.68
N GLY A 187 9.03 2.34 -3.59
CA GLY A 187 9.55 1.09 -3.02
C GLY A 187 8.45 0.13 -2.57
N TYR A 188 7.43 0.65 -1.87
CA TYR A 188 6.27 -0.11 -1.41
C TYR A 188 5.44 -0.65 -2.58
N LEU A 189 5.17 0.16 -3.61
CA LEU A 189 4.47 -0.31 -4.81
C LEU A 189 5.25 -1.42 -5.51
N ASN A 190 6.58 -1.31 -5.65
CA ASN A 190 7.40 -2.38 -6.23
C ASN A 190 7.34 -3.68 -5.42
N TYR A 191 7.34 -3.58 -4.09
CA TYR A 191 7.11 -4.74 -3.22
C TYR A 191 5.76 -5.41 -3.50
N ILE A 192 4.67 -4.65 -3.56
CA ILE A 192 3.35 -5.24 -3.86
C ILE A 192 3.27 -5.76 -5.30
N ILE A 193 3.87 -5.08 -6.28
CA ILE A 193 3.96 -5.57 -7.67
C ILE A 193 4.60 -6.96 -7.69
N SER A 194 5.64 -7.21 -6.88
CA SER A 194 6.32 -8.50 -6.85
C SER A 194 5.42 -9.68 -6.42
N LYS A 195 4.34 -9.42 -5.65
CA LYS A 195 3.30 -10.42 -5.32
C LYS A 195 2.59 -10.92 -6.57
N TYR A 196 2.25 -9.99 -7.47
CA TYR A 196 1.43 -10.25 -8.65
C TYR A 196 2.23 -10.47 -9.94
N ALA A 197 3.51 -10.13 -9.93
CA ALA A 197 4.38 -10.23 -11.08
C ALA A 197 4.58 -11.68 -11.57
N PRO A 198 4.74 -11.88 -12.89
CA PRO A 198 5.35 -13.08 -13.45
C PRO A 198 6.71 -13.38 -12.82
N SER A 199 7.04 -14.67 -12.67
CA SER A 199 8.24 -15.12 -11.93
C SER A 199 9.55 -14.56 -12.49
N ASP A 200 9.66 -14.43 -13.81
CA ASP A 200 10.79 -13.85 -14.53
C ASP A 200 11.00 -12.36 -14.25
N LYS A 201 9.94 -11.64 -13.85
CA LYS A 201 9.98 -10.21 -13.53
C LYS A 201 10.13 -9.92 -12.03
N LYS A 202 9.90 -10.90 -11.14
CA LYS A 202 9.92 -10.69 -9.68
C LYS A 202 11.24 -10.09 -9.18
N LYS A 203 12.38 -10.59 -9.66
CA LYS A 203 13.71 -10.10 -9.26
C LYS A 203 13.88 -8.61 -9.53
N PHE A 204 13.43 -8.13 -10.69
CA PHE A 204 13.49 -6.71 -11.05
C PHE A 204 12.74 -5.83 -10.04
N PHE A 205 11.54 -6.24 -9.61
CA PHE A 205 10.76 -5.48 -8.64
C PHE A 205 11.36 -5.54 -7.23
N ILE A 206 11.97 -6.66 -6.85
CA ILE A 206 12.69 -6.81 -5.58
C ILE A 206 13.94 -5.91 -5.54
N ASP A 207 14.72 -5.88 -6.63
CA ASP A 207 15.89 -4.99 -6.70
C ASP A 207 15.46 -3.51 -6.65
N ASN A 208 14.36 -3.13 -7.31
CA ASN A 208 13.82 -1.77 -7.23
C ASN A 208 13.31 -1.42 -5.82
N CYS A 209 12.58 -2.31 -5.14
CA CYS A 209 12.12 -2.03 -3.78
C CYS A 209 13.32 -1.83 -2.85
N ARG A 210 14.39 -2.63 -3.01
CA ARG A 210 15.64 -2.47 -2.27
C ARG A 210 16.26 -1.10 -2.48
N THR A 211 16.46 -0.67 -3.73
CA THR A 211 17.03 0.66 -4.03
C THR A 211 16.26 1.80 -3.36
N TRP A 212 14.93 1.83 -3.54
CA TRP A 212 14.11 2.95 -3.04
C TRP A 212 13.96 2.95 -1.52
N LEU A 213 13.79 1.77 -0.91
CA LEU A 213 13.61 1.68 0.55
C LEU A 213 14.93 1.84 1.31
N THR A 214 16.09 1.55 0.72
CA THR A 214 17.38 1.92 1.33
C THR A 214 17.47 3.43 1.51
N GLN A 215 16.99 4.23 0.55
CA GLN A 215 16.92 5.68 0.71
C GLN A 215 16.01 6.08 1.88
N VAL A 216 14.86 5.41 2.05
CA VAL A 216 13.93 5.65 3.16
C VAL A 216 14.61 5.47 4.52
N ILE A 217 15.38 4.40 4.71
CA ILE A 217 16.08 4.13 5.97
C ILE A 217 17.24 5.12 6.21
N ASN A 218 17.91 5.56 5.15
CA ASN A 218 18.98 6.56 5.25
C ASN A 218 18.46 7.96 5.60
N GLU A 219 17.22 8.28 5.27
CA GLU A 219 16.54 9.57 5.53
C GLU A 219 15.36 9.39 6.51
N LYS A 220 15.56 8.57 7.54
CA LYS A 220 14.47 8.08 8.42
C LYS A 220 13.63 9.17 9.08
N GLU A 221 14.21 10.35 9.31
CA GLU A 221 13.54 11.51 9.90
C GLU A 221 12.37 12.06 9.07
N ARG A 222 12.30 11.70 7.78
CA ARG A 222 11.25 12.18 6.85
C ARG A 222 10.00 11.30 6.84
N TYR A 223 10.03 10.16 7.50
CA TYR A 223 9.00 9.13 7.39
C TYR A 223 8.37 8.83 8.74
N ASN A 224 7.10 8.43 8.72
CA ASN A 224 6.41 8.03 9.94
C ASN A 224 6.79 6.59 10.35
N LEU A 225 6.47 6.22 11.59
CA LEU A 225 6.86 4.93 12.18
C LEU A 225 6.34 3.72 11.39
N ASN A 226 5.12 3.81 10.85
CA ASN A 226 4.50 2.76 10.04
C ASN A 226 5.29 2.56 8.73
N GLN A 227 5.61 3.65 8.03
CA GLN A 227 6.43 3.62 6.81
C GLN A 227 7.82 3.02 7.08
N LEU A 228 8.48 3.43 8.18
CA LEU A 228 9.80 2.90 8.55
C LEU A 228 9.75 1.41 8.86
N SER A 229 8.77 0.96 9.65
CA SER A 229 8.62 -0.46 10.00
C SER A 229 8.40 -1.35 8.77
N LYS A 230 7.53 -0.92 7.85
CA LYS A 230 7.32 -1.57 6.55
C LYS A 230 8.59 -1.55 5.71
N ALA A 231 9.31 -0.44 5.67
CA ALA A 231 10.55 -0.33 4.91
C ALA A 231 11.63 -1.31 5.40
N TYR A 232 11.83 -1.41 6.72
CA TYR A 232 12.75 -2.39 7.31
C TYR A 232 12.37 -3.82 6.94
N TYR A 233 11.12 -4.21 7.18
CA TYR A 233 10.64 -5.55 6.85
C TYR A 233 10.83 -5.88 5.36
N ILE A 234 10.43 -4.99 4.45
CA ILE A 234 10.53 -5.22 3.01
C ILE A 234 12.00 -5.32 2.58
N LEU A 235 12.91 -4.53 3.16
CA LEU A 235 14.35 -4.63 2.89
C LEU A 235 14.93 -5.96 3.35
N ILE A 236 14.54 -6.46 4.53
CA ILE A 236 14.94 -7.78 5.02
C ILE A 236 14.44 -8.86 4.06
N LEU A 237 13.16 -8.82 3.68
CA LEU A 237 12.58 -9.74 2.71
C LEU A 237 13.30 -9.69 1.35
N ALA A 238 13.66 -8.50 0.88
CA ALA A 238 14.40 -8.32 -0.37
C ALA A 238 15.80 -8.92 -0.29
N ALA A 239 16.52 -8.68 0.81
CA ALA A 239 17.85 -9.26 1.05
C ALA A 239 17.77 -10.80 1.13
N VAL A 240 16.79 -11.33 1.87
CA VAL A 240 16.49 -12.76 1.96
C VAL A 240 16.22 -13.37 0.58
N SER A 241 15.33 -12.74 -0.20
CA SER A 241 14.96 -13.19 -1.55
C SER A 241 16.12 -13.16 -2.56
N LEU A 242 17.17 -12.38 -2.28
CA LEU A 242 18.37 -12.25 -3.11
C LEU A 242 19.57 -13.04 -2.54
N ASN A 243 19.36 -13.87 -1.52
CA ASN A 243 20.40 -14.64 -0.81
C ASN A 243 21.52 -13.75 -0.25
N LYS A 244 21.16 -12.58 0.30
CA LYS A 244 22.08 -11.62 0.93
C LYS A 244 21.95 -11.64 2.46
N GLU A 245 22.24 -12.79 3.06
CA GLU A 245 22.04 -13.04 4.49
C GLU A 245 22.70 -11.99 5.40
N LYS A 246 23.97 -11.63 5.13
CA LYS A 246 24.67 -10.60 5.91
C LYS A 246 23.95 -9.26 5.90
N GLU A 247 23.41 -8.87 4.75
CA GLU A 247 22.63 -7.63 4.62
C GLU A 247 21.32 -7.74 5.40
N ALA A 248 20.64 -8.89 5.29
CA ALA A 248 19.39 -9.15 6.00
C ALA A 248 19.57 -9.10 7.53
N SER A 249 20.67 -9.67 8.06
CA SER A 249 21.02 -9.62 9.47
C SER A 249 21.32 -8.19 9.96
N ILE A 250 22.05 -7.39 9.17
CA ILE A 250 22.32 -5.98 9.49
C ILE A 250 21.01 -5.18 9.54
N LEU A 251 20.13 -5.39 8.55
CA LEU A 251 18.83 -4.72 8.49
C LEU A 251 17.93 -5.12 9.67
N HIS A 252 17.93 -6.38 10.07
CA HIS A 252 17.18 -6.84 11.24
C HIS A 252 17.72 -6.27 12.55
N SER A 253 19.04 -6.20 12.72
CA SER A 253 19.64 -5.51 13.87
C SER A 253 19.20 -4.05 13.92
N GLY A 254 19.28 -3.34 12.79
CA GLY A 254 18.80 -1.96 12.70
C GLY A 254 17.28 -1.82 12.94
N PHE A 255 16.49 -2.82 12.55
CA PHE A 255 15.06 -2.83 12.85
C PHE A 255 14.81 -3.05 14.36
N SER A 256 15.57 -3.94 15.00
CA SER A 256 15.52 -4.15 16.45
C SER A 256 15.85 -2.85 17.20
N ASP A 257 16.95 -2.18 16.84
CA ASP A 257 17.32 -0.88 17.42
C ASP A 257 16.20 0.16 17.24
N PHE A 258 15.60 0.22 16.05
CA PHE A 258 14.46 1.09 15.79
C PHE A 258 13.28 0.77 16.72
N ILE A 259 12.89 -0.49 16.86
CA ILE A 259 11.81 -0.93 17.76
C ILE A 259 12.15 -0.59 19.21
N GLU A 260 13.40 -0.72 19.64
CA GLU A 260 13.84 -0.38 20.98
C GLU A 260 13.71 1.12 21.30
N THR A 261 13.84 1.99 20.30
CA THR A 261 13.62 3.44 20.47
C THR A 261 12.15 3.84 20.56
N LEU A 262 11.23 2.97 20.16
CA LEU A 262 9.80 3.29 20.20
C LEU A 262 9.30 3.38 21.64
N PRO A 263 8.28 4.20 21.92
CA PRO A 263 7.65 4.22 23.23
C PRO A 263 7.09 2.82 23.59
N PRO A 264 7.10 2.41 24.88
CA PRO A 264 6.60 1.09 25.29
C PRO A 264 5.18 0.78 24.79
N PHE A 265 4.31 1.79 24.74
CA PHE A 265 2.94 1.68 24.22
C PHE A 265 2.86 1.54 22.69
N VAL A 266 3.97 1.53 21.96
CA VAL A 266 4.03 1.21 20.53
C VAL A 266 4.60 -0.20 20.33
N LYS A 267 5.41 -0.70 21.29
CA LYS A 267 6.09 -1.99 21.21
C LYS A 267 5.17 -3.19 21.49
N SER A 268 4.17 -3.04 22.36
CA SER A 268 3.37 -4.16 22.88
C SER A 268 2.27 -4.69 21.94
N PHE A 269 2.27 -4.32 20.65
CA PHE A 269 1.09 -4.46 19.80
C PHE A 269 1.41 -5.13 18.46
N GLU A 270 0.99 -6.38 18.31
CA GLU A 270 1.41 -7.29 17.23
C GLU A 270 0.34 -7.55 16.14
N THR A 271 -0.87 -7.00 16.24
CA THR A 271 -2.02 -7.54 15.47
C THR A 271 -2.48 -6.71 14.27
N GLY A 272 -2.25 -5.40 14.25
CA GLY A 272 -2.68 -4.52 13.16
C GLY A 272 -1.62 -4.34 12.06
N ILE A 273 -2.01 -4.39 10.78
CA ILE A 273 -1.10 -4.18 9.63
C ILE A 273 -0.39 -2.80 9.63
N ASN A 274 -0.88 -1.84 10.41
CA ASN A 274 -0.27 -0.52 10.56
C ASN A 274 0.59 -0.38 11.83
N SER A 275 0.74 -1.46 12.61
CA SER A 275 1.61 -1.49 13.80
C SER A 275 3.05 -1.85 13.43
N PRO A 276 4.07 -1.12 13.92
CA PRO A 276 5.46 -1.53 13.81
C PRO A 276 5.74 -2.93 14.37
N GLY A 277 5.07 -3.32 15.46
CA GLY A 277 5.22 -4.62 16.08
C GLY A 277 4.78 -5.78 15.18
N PHE A 278 3.70 -5.61 14.41
CA PHE A 278 3.21 -6.60 13.45
C PHE A 278 4.25 -6.96 12.38
N TRP A 279 4.99 -5.95 11.88
CA TRP A 279 6.04 -6.16 10.87
C TRP A 279 7.33 -6.71 11.49
N PHE A 280 7.68 -6.27 12.70
CA PHE A 280 8.90 -6.71 13.38
C PHE A 280 8.83 -8.16 13.86
N SER A 281 7.73 -8.57 14.49
CA SER A 281 7.56 -9.94 15.01
C SER A 281 7.80 -11.00 13.94
N HIS A 282 7.43 -10.68 12.70
CA HIS A 282 7.58 -11.58 11.58
C HIS A 282 8.93 -11.47 10.83
N ALA A 283 9.62 -10.34 10.95
CA ALA A 283 10.93 -10.15 10.33
C ALA A 283 11.97 -11.16 10.86
N GLY A 284 11.92 -11.50 12.15
CA GLY A 284 12.78 -12.52 12.76
C GLY A 284 12.54 -13.92 12.19
N THR A 285 11.27 -14.30 12.03
CA THR A 285 10.88 -15.61 11.47
C THR A 285 11.40 -15.81 10.04
N LEU A 286 11.43 -14.75 9.23
CA LEU A 286 11.98 -14.80 7.86
C LEU A 286 13.47 -15.17 7.84
N LEU A 287 14.25 -14.62 8.76
CA LEU A 287 15.69 -14.89 8.84
C LEU A 287 15.97 -16.31 9.32
N GLU A 288 15.30 -16.76 10.37
CA GLU A 288 15.48 -18.10 10.95
C GLU A 288 15.20 -19.20 9.92
N LYS A 289 14.15 -19.04 9.10
CA LYS A 289 13.81 -20.02 8.05
C LYS A 289 14.82 -20.07 6.92
N GLN A 290 15.41 -18.95 6.52
CA GLN A 290 16.44 -18.99 5.49
C GLN A 290 17.70 -19.68 6.01
N MET A 291 18.14 -19.36 7.23
CA MET A 291 19.32 -19.97 7.85
C MET A 291 19.15 -21.49 8.05
N THR A 292 17.94 -21.97 8.37
CA THR A 292 17.65 -23.41 8.47
C THR A 292 17.58 -24.09 7.11
N SER A 293 17.05 -23.43 6.07
CA SER A 293 17.03 -23.97 4.70
C SER A 293 18.40 -24.05 4.03
N ALA A 294 19.37 -23.24 4.46
CA ALA A 294 20.75 -23.26 3.94
C ALA A 294 21.65 -24.31 4.65
N ALA A 295 21.20 -24.85 5.78
CA ALA A 295 21.95 -25.81 6.60
C ALA A 295 21.61 -27.29 6.31
N GLY A 296 20.61 -27.56 5.46
CA GLY A 296 20.20 -28.90 5.03
C GLY A 296 20.52 -29.15 3.55
#